data_AF-A0AAF1B8C9-F1
#
_entry.id   AF-A0AAF1B8C9-F1
#
_cell.length_a   1.000
_cell.length_b   1.000
_cell.length_c   1.000
_cell.angle_alpha   90.00
_cell.angle_beta   90.00
_cell.angle_gamma   90.00
#
_symmetry.space_group_name_H-M   'P 1'
#
loop_
_entity.id
_entity.type
_entity.pdbx_description
1 polymer ?
#
loop_
_entity_poly.entity_id
_entity_poly.type
_entity_poly.pdbx_seq_one_letter_code
_entity_poly.pdbx_strand_id
1 'polypeptide(L)'
;MPFAPFTGVNHHRQSILFSCALVSDEREETFVWLFRQWLNCMWNESPRAIITDQDLAIDNAIKKVFPHTHHRYCQWHLGLHEYCEHLRSLQCDHPTFNEDYNMWAK
;
A
#
# COMPACT_ATOMS: atom_id res chain seq x y z
N MET A 1 -17.49 1.96 -5.26
CA MET A 1 -16.93 3.25 -4.80
C MET A 1 -15.82 2.94 -3.82
N PRO A 2 -14.57 2.93 -4.28
CA PRO A 2 -13.41 2.64 -3.43
C PRO A 2 -13.19 3.71 -2.36
N PHE A 3 -12.65 3.28 -1.22
CA PHE A 3 -12.30 4.13 -0.08
C PHE A 3 -10.79 4.09 0.15
N ALA A 4 -10.14 5.24 0.16
CA ALA A 4 -8.69 5.40 0.30
C ALA A 4 -8.35 6.16 1.59
N PRO A 5 -8.09 5.47 2.72
CA PRO A 5 -7.62 6.10 3.93
C PRO A 5 -6.10 6.38 3.87
N PHE A 6 -5.70 7.58 4.28
CA PHE A 6 -4.30 7.92 4.48
C PHE A 6 -3.98 7.89 5.96
N THR A 7 -3.30 6.82 6.38
CA THR A 7 -2.85 6.67 7.76
C THR A 7 -1.34 6.73 7.82
N GLY A 8 -0.81 7.19 8.95
CA GLY A 8 0.61 7.03 9.23
C GLY A 8 0.87 7.00 10.72
N VAL A 9 2.13 7.20 11.10
CA VAL A 9 2.59 7.03 12.48
C VAL A 9 3.23 8.31 13.00
N ASN A 10 2.93 8.67 14.25
CA ASN A 10 3.58 9.79 14.92
C ASN A 10 4.89 9.36 15.62
N HIS A 11 5.57 10.32 16.28
CA HIS A 11 6.80 10.07 17.03
C HIS A 11 6.64 9.12 18.24
N HIS A 12 5.40 8.85 18.65
CA HIS A 12 5.07 7.88 19.71
C HIS A 12 4.69 6.50 19.14
N ARG A 13 4.86 6.27 17.83
CA ARG A 13 4.48 5.04 17.12
C ARG A 13 2.98 4.74 17.15
N GLN A 14 2.17 5.78 17.32
CA GLN A 14 0.71 5.66 17.28
C GLN A 14 0.22 5.89 15.86
N SER A 15 -0.74 5.07 15.42
CA SER A 15 -1.43 5.27 14.15
C SER A 15 -2.32 6.50 14.22
N ILE A 16 -2.23 7.35 13.20
CA ILE A 16 -3.04 8.56 13.04
C ILE A 16 -3.66 8.53 11.63
N LEU A 17 -4.94 8.88 11.55
CA LEU A 17 -5.61 9.16 10.29
C LEU A 17 -5.29 10.60 9.86
N PHE A 18 -4.60 10.74 8.73
CA PHE A 18 -4.28 12.03 8.15
C PHE A 18 -5.42 12.58 7.30
N SER A 19 -6.01 11.72 6.47
CA SER A 19 -7.15 12.07 5.61
C SER A 19 -7.77 10.81 5.03
N CYS A 20 -8.87 10.96 4.32
CA CYS A 20 -9.49 9.88 3.57
C CYS A 20 -10.21 10.42 2.33
N ALA A 21 -10.42 9.56 1.34
CA ALA A 21 -11.19 9.91 0.15
C ALA A 21 -12.08 8.75 -0.30
N LEU A 22 -13.23 9.11 -0.86
CA LEU A 22 -14.04 8.23 -1.69
C LEU A 22 -13.77 8.57 -3.14
N VAL A 23 -13.41 7.57 -3.94
CA VAL A 23 -13.10 7.75 -5.36
C VAL A 23 -14.14 7.07 -6.24
N SER A 24 -14.27 7.53 -7.48
CA SER A 24 -15.22 6.97 -8.45
C SER A 24 -14.78 5.60 -8.96
N ASP A 25 -13.46 5.43 -9.13
CA ASP A 25 -12.83 4.27 -9.75
C ASP A 25 -11.37 4.13 -9.27
N GLU A 26 -10.73 3.01 -9.64
CA GLU A 26 -9.36 2.65 -9.25
C GLU A 26 -8.38 2.88 -10.42
N ARG A 27 -8.55 4.00 -11.14
CA ARG A 27 -7.66 4.35 -12.26
C ARG A 27 -6.50 5.23 -11.81
N GLU A 28 -5.43 5.18 -12.59
CA GLU A 28 -4.22 5.97 -12.34
C GLU A 28 -4.53 7.47 -12.31
N GLU A 29 -5.37 7.97 -13.22
CA GLU A 29 -5.70 9.39 -13.26
C GLU A 29 -6.42 9.86 -11.98
N THR A 30 -7.28 8.98 -11.43
CA THR A 30 -8.01 9.21 -10.20
C THR A 30 -7.06 9.26 -9.00
N PHE A 31 -6.09 8.34 -8.91
CA PHE A 31 -5.08 8.37 -7.85
C PHE A 31 -4.09 9.53 -8.00
N VAL A 32 -3.71 9.92 -9.22
CA VAL A 32 -2.89 11.13 -9.46
C VAL A 32 -3.62 12.37 -8.94
N TRP A 33 -4.91 12.50 -9.25
CA TRP A 33 -5.71 13.61 -8.73
C TRP A 33 -5.77 13.57 -7.19
N LEU A 34 -6.08 12.40 -6.62
CA LEU A 34 -6.18 12.21 -5.17
C LEU A 34 -4.87 12.58 -4.45
N PHE A 35 -3.73 12.08 -4.91
CA PHE A 35 -2.44 12.37 -4.31
C PHE A 35 -2.04 13.84 -4.44
N ARG A 36 -2.43 14.53 -5.53
CA ARG A 36 -2.24 15.98 -5.64
C ARG A 36 -3.09 16.75 -4.63
N GLN A 37 -4.33 16.34 -4.39
CA GLN A 37 -5.17 16.97 -3.35
C GLN A 37 -4.58 16.73 -1.97
N TRP A 38 -4.18 15.49 -1.69
CA TRP A 38 -3.53 15.13 -0.44
C TRP A 38 -2.26 15.98 -0.19
N LEU A 39 -1.40 16.10 -1.19
CA LEU A 39 -0.16 16.87 -1.10
C LEU A 39 -0.42 18.35 -0.81
N ASN A 40 -1.44 18.94 -1.46
CA ASN A 40 -1.86 20.31 -1.21
C ASN A 40 -2.34 20.48 0.25
N CYS A 41 -3.13 19.53 0.76
CA CYS A 41 -3.56 19.52 2.17
C CYS A 41 -2.39 19.37 3.16
N MET A 42 -1.26 18.81 2.72
CA MET A 42 -0.04 18.64 3.50
C MET A 42 1.00 19.74 3.23
N TRP A 43 0.57 20.95 2.85
CA TRP A 43 1.45 22.10 2.59
C TRP A 43 2.52 21.83 1.53
N ASN A 44 2.22 20.96 0.56
CA ASN A 44 3.15 20.49 -0.46
C ASN A 44 4.38 19.74 0.07
N GLU A 45 4.32 19.22 1.29
CA GLU A 45 5.35 18.35 1.85
C GLU A 45 5.04 16.88 1.53
N SER A 46 5.87 16.26 0.70
CA SER A 46 5.72 14.84 0.35
C SER A 46 6.12 13.93 1.52
N PRO A 47 5.46 12.78 1.70
CA PRO A 47 5.85 11.84 2.74
C PRO A 47 7.22 11.25 2.42
N ARG A 48 8.01 10.92 3.44
CA ARG A 48 9.31 10.26 3.24
C ARG A 48 9.16 8.83 2.70
N ALA A 49 8.12 8.14 3.14
CA ALA A 49 7.78 6.80 2.67
C ALA A 49 6.26 6.65 2.59
N ILE A 50 5.80 5.85 1.63
CA ILE A 50 4.40 5.47 1.47
C ILE A 50 4.31 3.96 1.30
N ILE A 51 3.32 3.35 1.96
CA ILE A 51 3.07 1.92 1.90
C ILE A 51 1.69 1.71 1.30
N THR A 52 1.60 0.98 0.20
CA THR A 52 0.33 0.63 -0.47
C THR A 52 0.32 -0.85 -0.83
N ASP A 53 -0.77 -1.37 -1.37
CA ASP A 53 -0.78 -2.65 -2.06
C ASP A 53 0.02 -2.60 -3.38
N GLN A 54 0.04 -3.72 -4.10
CA GLN A 54 0.71 -3.88 -5.41
C GLN A 54 -0.18 -3.45 -6.59
N ASP A 55 -0.99 -2.40 -6.41
CA ASP A 55 -1.78 -1.87 -7.51
C ASP A 55 -0.93 -1.01 -8.47
N LEU A 56 -0.97 -1.32 -9.76
CA LEU A 56 -0.20 -0.64 -10.80
C LEU A 56 -0.63 0.83 -11.00
N ALA A 57 -1.92 1.12 -10.86
CA ALA A 57 -2.43 2.48 -10.99
C ALA A 57 -1.94 3.35 -9.81
N ILE A 58 -1.91 2.80 -8.60
CA ILE A 58 -1.34 3.46 -7.42
C ILE A 58 0.17 3.67 -7.56
N ASP A 59 0.92 2.64 -7.97
CA ASP A 59 2.38 2.72 -8.18
C ASP A 59 2.76 3.80 -9.20
N ASN A 60 2.09 3.83 -10.36
CA ASN A 60 2.32 4.86 -11.36
C ASN A 60 1.96 6.26 -10.85
N ALA A 61 0.85 6.40 -10.13
CA ALA A 61 0.44 7.68 -9.57
C ALA A 61 1.44 8.21 -8.52
N ILE A 62 1.97 7.34 -7.66
CA ILE A 62 3.02 7.68 -6.69
C ILE A 62 4.28 8.16 -7.42
N LYS A 63 4.74 7.45 -8.45
CA LYS A 63 5.91 7.85 -9.25
C LYS A 63 5.74 9.23 -9.89
N LYS A 64 4.51 9.57 -10.30
CA LYS A 64 4.18 10.88 -10.91
C LYS A 64 4.08 12.02 -9.91
N VAL A 65 3.51 11.79 -8.71
CA VAL A 65 3.22 12.85 -7.74
C VAL A 65 4.30 12.98 -6.67
N PHE A 66 4.97 11.88 -6.33
CA PHE A 66 5.94 11.78 -5.23
C PHE A 66 7.27 11.14 -5.69
N PRO A 67 8.01 11.74 -6.65
CA PRO A 67 9.18 11.11 -7.29
C PRO A 67 10.35 10.79 -6.34
N HIS A 68 10.37 11.39 -5.15
CA HIS A 68 11.42 11.20 -4.14
C HIS A 68 10.95 10.40 -2.91
N THR A 69 9.66 10.02 -2.85
CA THR A 69 9.12 9.22 -1.76
C THR A 69 9.54 7.76 -1.92
N HIS A 70 9.96 7.12 -0.82
CA HIS A 70 10.20 5.69 -0.83
C HIS A 70 8.88 4.92 -0.84
N HIS A 71 8.54 4.32 -1.97
CA HIS A 71 7.38 3.45 -2.09
C HIS A 71 7.73 2.02 -1.64
N ARG A 72 6.88 1.46 -0.78
CA ARG A 72 6.96 0.10 -0.27
C ARG A 72 5.61 -0.59 -0.44
N TYR A 73 5.64 -1.90 -0.58
CA TYR A 73 4.41 -2.69 -0.59
C TYR A 73 4.03 -3.15 0.82
N CYS A 74 2.73 -3.19 1.07
CA CYS A 74 2.16 -3.61 2.33
C CYS A 74 2.34 -5.11 2.50
N GLN A 75 3.17 -5.51 3.47
CA GLN A 75 3.44 -6.92 3.77
C GLN A 75 2.16 -7.75 3.96
N TRP A 76 1.11 -7.17 4.56
CA TRP A 76 -0.17 -7.84 4.74
C TRP A 76 -0.83 -8.19 3.39
N HIS A 77 -0.89 -7.22 2.47
CA HIS A 77 -1.46 -7.45 1.14
C HIS A 77 -0.59 -8.37 0.29
N LEU A 78 0.74 -8.27 0.40
CA LEU A 78 1.67 -9.21 -0.23
C LEU A 78 1.40 -10.64 0.22
N GLY A 79 1.34 -10.87 1.53
CA GLY A 79 1.09 -12.19 2.09
C GLY A 79 -0.25 -12.77 1.63
N LEU A 80 -1.31 -11.95 1.60
CA LEU A 80 -2.62 -12.39 1.09
C LEU A 80 -2.58 -12.73 -0.41
N HIS A 81 -1.91 -11.91 -1.22
CA HIS A 81 -1.83 -12.09 -2.66
C HIS A 81 -0.96 -13.29 -3.04
N GLU A 82 0.27 -13.38 -2.52
CA GLU A 82 1.16 -14.53 -2.70
C GLU A 82 0.49 -15.82 -2.22
N TYR A 83 -0.15 -15.80 -1.05
CA TYR A 83 -0.84 -16.97 -0.53
C TYR A 83 -1.96 -17.43 -1.45
N CYS A 84 -2.81 -16.52 -1.91
CA CYS A 84 -3.96 -16.87 -2.73
C CYS A 84 -3.57 -17.30 -4.15
N GLU A 85 -2.60 -16.63 -4.78
CA GLU A 85 -2.29 -16.84 -6.20
C GLU A 85 -1.15 -17.83 -6.44
N HIS A 86 -0.16 -17.90 -5.54
CA HIS A 86 1.09 -18.61 -5.82
C HIS A 86 1.39 -19.73 -4.82
N LEU A 87 1.00 -19.58 -3.55
CA LEU A 87 1.40 -20.52 -2.50
C LEU A 87 0.30 -21.53 -2.16
N ARG A 88 -0.95 -21.32 -2.61
CA ARG A 88 -2.05 -22.27 -2.36
C ARG A 88 -1.74 -23.68 -2.86
N SER A 89 -1.15 -23.81 -4.06
CA SER A 89 -0.73 -25.11 -4.59
C SER A 89 0.42 -25.72 -3.79
N LEU A 90 1.43 -24.91 -3.45
CA LEU A 90 2.59 -25.34 -2.67
C LEU A 90 2.20 -25.82 -1.27
N GLN A 91 1.18 -25.23 -0.65
CA GLN A 91 0.67 -25.67 0.65
C GLN A 91 -0.05 -27.02 0.57
N CYS A 92 -0.73 -27.32 -0.55
CA CYS A 92 -1.29 -28.66 -0.79
C CYS A 92 -0.18 -29.71 -0.92
N ASP A 93 0.94 -29.35 -1.55
CA ASP A 93 2.06 -30.26 -1.80
C ASP A 93 3.02 -30.38 -0.60
N HIS A 94 3.08 -29.36 0.26
CA HIS A 94 3.99 -29.26 1.40
C HIS A 94 3.26 -28.82 2.68
N PRO A 95 2.88 -29.77 3.57
CA PRO A 95 2.09 -29.47 4.77
C PRO A 95 2.75 -28.51 5.76
N THR A 96 4.09 -28.45 5.79
CA THR A 96 4.87 -27.57 6.69
C THR A 96 5.16 -26.19 6.10
N PHE A 97 4.81 -25.94 4.83
CA PHE A 97 5.18 -24.72 4.11
C PHE A 97 4.79 -23.43 4.84
N ASN A 98 3.62 -23.41 5.49
CA ASN A 98 3.17 -22.23 6.24
C ASN A 98 4.07 -21.93 7.46
N GLU A 99 4.59 -22.96 8.14
CA GLU A 99 5.50 -22.75 9.28
C GLU A 99 6.85 -22.20 8.79
N ASP A 100 7.36 -22.75 7.69
CA ASP A 100 8.63 -22.32 7.08
C ASP A 100 8.55 -20.89 6.52
N TYR A 101 7.47 -20.56 5.79
CA TYR A 101 7.26 -19.21 5.25
C TYR A 101 7.11 -18.16 6.36
N ASN A 102 6.34 -18.46 7.41
CA ASN A 102 6.16 -17.55 8.54
C ASN A 102 7.44 -17.38 9.38
N MET A 103 8.33 -18.38 9.38
CA MET A 103 9.65 -18.26 10.00
C MET A 103 10.60 -17.39 9.16
N TRP A 104 10.50 -17.46 7.83
CA TRP A 104 11.31 -16.64 6.91
C TRP A 104 10.84 -15.18 6.82
N ALA A 105 9.54 -14.93 6.88
CA ALA A 105 8.94 -13.60 6.71
C ALA A 105 9.02 -12.69 7.96
N LYS A 106 9.63 -13.18 9.05
CA LYS A 106 9.93 -12.42 10.28
C LYS A 106 11.34 -11.84 10.24
#